data_AF-B3CUD1-F1
#
_entry.id   AF-B3CUD1-F1
#
_cell.length_a   1.000
_cell.length_b   1.000
_cell.length_c   1.000
_cell.angle_alpha   90.00
_cell.angle_beta   90.00
_cell.angle_gamma   90.00
#
_symmetry.space_group_name_H-M   'P 1'
#
loop_
_entity.id
_entity.type
_entity.pdbx_description
1 polymer ?
#
loop_
_entity_poly.entity_id
_entity_poly.type
_entity_poly.pdbx_seq_one_letter_code
_entity_poly.pdbx_strand_id
1 'polypeptide(L)'
;MVIEMLIQDKKKLESESVKIAKVQNLYELSSKIHGYEIDTSSSAEVEIVKKYLENRGITFDKSTASSDLKASILFDTQTRKNYPALTAFARNSKGEITGVQAVYLNLAGDKANISTSRRSSGKTSKSFITQD
;
A
#
# COMPACT_ATOMS: atom_id res chain seq x y z
N MET A 1 -7.91 14.79 35.15
CA MET A 1 -8.88 14.56 34.05
C MET A 1 -8.66 15.41 32.80
N VAL A 2 -8.77 16.76 32.82
CA VAL A 2 -8.62 17.58 31.58
C VAL A 2 -7.19 17.59 31.02
N ILE A 3 -6.18 17.70 31.90
CA ILE A 3 -4.77 17.73 31.49
C ILE A 3 -4.32 16.38 30.91
N GLU A 4 -4.77 15.27 31.50
CA GLU A 4 -4.46 13.92 31.00
C GLU A 4 -5.04 13.69 29.61
N MET A 5 -6.27 14.16 29.36
CA MET A 5 -6.92 14.06 28.05
C MET A 5 -6.13 14.80 26.96
N LEU A 6 -5.70 16.04 27.23
CA LEU A 6 -4.89 16.82 26.28
C LEU A 6 -3.52 16.18 25.98
N ILE A 7 -2.92 15.50 26.95
CA ILE A 7 -1.66 14.77 26.76
C ILE A 7 -1.88 13.54 25.87
N GLN A 8 -3.00 12.83 26.04
CA GLN A 8 -3.32 11.66 25.21
C GLN A 8 -3.62 12.07 23.76
N ASP A 9 -4.35 13.16 23.55
CA ASP A 9 -4.66 13.67 22.21
C ASP A 9 -3.40 14.09 21.45
N LYS A 10 -2.45 14.76 22.12
CA LYS A 10 -1.15 15.11 21.54
C LYS A 10 -0.35 13.87 21.14
N LYS A 11 -0.22 12.88 22.04
CA LYS A 11 0.48 11.62 21.73
C LYS A 11 -0.14 10.87 20.57
N LYS A 12 -1.47 10.86 20.49
CA LYS A 12 -2.21 10.24 19.38
C LYS A 12 -1.93 10.96 18.07
N LEU A 13 -2.00 12.29 18.05
CA LEU A 13 -1.72 13.11 16.86
C LEU A 13 -0.29 12.88 16.33
N GLU A 14 0.71 12.85 17.21
CA GLU A 14 2.11 12.54 16.86
C GLU A 14 2.26 11.12 16.32
N SER A 15 1.54 10.15 16.89
CA SER A 15 1.56 8.77 16.39
C SER A 15 0.91 8.65 15.00
N GLU A 16 -0.09 9.48 14.70
CA GLU A 16 -0.78 9.51 13.41
C GLU A 16 0.06 10.20 12.34
N SER A 17 0.74 11.31 12.67
CA SER A 17 1.63 12.00 11.74
C SER A 17 2.81 11.12 11.30
N VAL A 18 3.41 10.38 12.23
CA VAL A 18 4.49 9.42 11.92
C VAL A 18 3.99 8.31 10.99
N LYS A 19 2.76 7.80 11.17
CA LYS A 19 2.18 6.79 10.28
C LYS A 19 1.95 7.36 8.88
N ILE A 20 1.42 8.57 8.77
CA ILE A 20 1.17 9.24 7.49
C ILE A 20 2.49 9.48 6.75
N ALA A 21 3.53 9.98 7.43
CA ALA A 21 4.84 10.19 6.83
C ALA A 21 5.46 8.89 6.28
N LYS A 22 5.31 7.76 7.00
CA LYS A 22 5.74 6.44 6.50
C LYS A 22 4.99 6.01 5.25
N VAL A 23 3.68 6.26 5.18
CA VAL A 23 2.88 5.94 4.00
C VAL A 23 3.27 6.82 2.81
N GLN A 24 3.50 8.11 3.03
CA GLN A 24 3.96 9.03 1.99
C GLN A 24 5.33 8.62 1.44
N ASN A 25 6.28 8.28 2.32
CA ASN A 25 7.58 7.76 1.89
C ASN A 25 7.44 6.46 1.08
N LEU A 26 6.57 5.54 1.52
CA LEU A 26 6.28 4.32 0.76
C LEU A 26 5.68 4.65 -0.61
N TYR A 27 4.79 5.63 -0.72
CA TYR A 27 4.20 6.05 -1.99
C TYR A 27 5.28 6.53 -2.98
N GLU A 28 6.22 7.36 -2.55
CA GLU A 28 7.30 7.87 -3.41
C GLU A 28 8.26 6.76 -3.86
N LEU A 29 8.58 5.82 -2.96
CA LEU A 29 9.47 4.68 -3.26
C LEU A 29 8.80 3.58 -4.10
N SER A 30 7.48 3.63 -4.27
CA SER A 30 6.73 2.59 -4.98
C SER A 30 6.68 2.86 -6.49
N SER A 31 6.85 1.78 -7.24
CA SER A 31 6.89 1.76 -8.70
C SER A 31 5.49 1.83 -9.28
N LYS A 32 5.30 2.65 -10.33
CA LYS A 32 4.04 2.65 -11.08
C LYS A 32 3.89 1.31 -11.81
N ILE A 33 2.68 0.78 -11.85
CA ILE A 33 2.38 -0.46 -12.59
C ILE A 33 1.84 -0.21 -14.00
N HIS A 34 1.67 1.07 -14.37
CA HIS A 34 1.14 1.55 -15.64
C HIS A 34 1.88 2.82 -16.09
N GLY A 35 1.65 3.21 -17.35
CA GLY A 35 2.31 4.35 -17.98
C GLY A 35 3.22 3.96 -19.14
N TYR A 36 3.47 4.94 -20.01
CA TYR A 36 4.24 4.85 -21.24
C TYR A 36 5.72 5.14 -20.95
N GLU A 37 6.45 4.19 -20.41
CA GLU A 37 7.92 4.21 -20.55
C GLU A 37 8.37 2.87 -21.10
N ILE A 38 8.90 2.96 -22.32
CA ILE A 38 9.35 1.83 -23.15
C ILE A 38 10.76 1.37 -22.74
N ASP A 39 11.45 2.05 -21.81
CA ASP A 39 12.89 1.82 -21.62
C ASP A 39 13.40 1.67 -20.17
N THR A 40 12.54 1.61 -19.16
CA THR A 40 13.01 1.17 -17.83
C THR A 40 12.66 -0.30 -17.66
N SER A 41 13.69 -1.15 -17.59
CA SER A 41 13.58 -2.54 -17.11
C SER A 41 12.55 -2.58 -15.99
N SER A 42 11.41 -3.24 -16.26
CA SER A 42 10.33 -3.33 -15.30
C SER A 42 10.93 -3.88 -14.01
N SER A 43 10.85 -3.12 -12.92
CA SER A 43 11.38 -3.61 -11.65
C SER A 43 10.69 -4.94 -11.30
N ALA A 44 11.41 -5.84 -10.63
CA ALA A 44 10.95 -7.22 -10.43
C ALA A 44 9.57 -7.26 -9.75
N GLU A 45 9.29 -6.33 -8.83
CA GLU A 45 7.98 -6.23 -8.19
C GLU A 45 6.85 -5.81 -9.14
N VAL A 46 7.12 -5.00 -10.16
CA VAL A 46 6.12 -4.62 -11.16
C VAL A 46 5.75 -5.83 -12.02
N GLU A 47 6.71 -6.66 -12.41
CA GLU A 47 6.44 -7.89 -13.17
C GLU A 47 5.60 -8.87 -12.35
N ILE A 48 5.96 -9.04 -11.07
CA ILE A 48 5.23 -9.92 -10.16
C ILE A 48 3.80 -9.43 -9.93
N VAL A 49 3.61 -8.11 -9.78
CA VAL A 49 2.28 -7.52 -9.63
C VAL A 49 1.46 -7.66 -10.91
N LYS A 50 2.04 -7.46 -12.09
CA LYS A 50 1.37 -7.70 -13.38
C LYS A 50 0.89 -9.14 -13.48
N LYS A 51 1.78 -10.10 -13.20
CA LYS A 51 1.44 -11.52 -13.20
C LYS A 51 0.31 -11.86 -12.22
N TYR A 52 0.32 -11.25 -11.02
CA TYR A 52 -0.76 -11.42 -10.04
C TYR A 52 -2.13 -10.96 -10.54
N LEU A 53 -2.16 -9.86 -11.30
CA LEU A 53 -3.37 -9.29 -11.88
C LEU A 53 -3.84 -10.12 -13.09
N GLU A 54 -2.93 -10.52 -13.97
CA GLU A 54 -3.19 -11.39 -15.12
C GLU A 54 -3.76 -12.75 -14.69
N ASN A 55 -3.19 -13.38 -13.66
CA ASN A 55 -3.70 -14.61 -13.07
C ASN A 55 -5.15 -14.49 -12.54
N ARG A 56 -5.67 -13.26 -12.42
CA ARG A 56 -7.04 -12.95 -11.98
C ARG A 56 -7.93 -12.42 -13.10
N GLY A 57 -7.46 -12.48 -14.35
CA GLY A 57 -8.18 -11.94 -15.50
C GLY A 57 -8.29 -10.41 -15.49
N ILE A 58 -7.43 -9.72 -14.72
CA ILE A 58 -7.41 -8.25 -14.66
C ILE A 58 -6.31 -7.76 -15.59
N THR A 59 -6.70 -7.26 -16.75
CA THR A 59 -5.82 -6.57 -17.68
C THR A 59 -6.00 -5.07 -17.53
N PHE A 60 -4.91 -4.33 -17.36
CA PHE A 60 -4.94 -2.86 -17.41
C PHE A 60 -4.58 -2.40 -18.82
N ASP A 61 -5.44 -1.60 -19.44
CA ASP A 61 -4.97 -0.69 -20.48
C ASP A 61 -3.98 0.27 -19.80
N LYS A 62 -2.77 0.38 -20.36
CA LYS A 62 -1.66 1.17 -19.79
C LYS A 62 -2.03 2.64 -19.56
N SER A 63 -3.13 3.10 -20.15
CA SER A 63 -3.66 4.47 -20.05
C SER A 63 -4.69 4.70 -18.93
N THR A 64 -5.25 3.65 -18.30
CA THR A 64 -6.44 3.80 -17.42
C THR A 64 -6.22 3.46 -15.94
N ALA A 65 -5.06 2.93 -15.57
CA ALA A 65 -4.81 2.57 -14.18
C ALA A 65 -4.54 3.82 -13.32
N SER A 66 -4.99 3.79 -12.07
CA SER A 66 -4.78 4.90 -11.12
C SER A 66 -3.30 5.02 -10.74
N SER A 67 -2.75 6.24 -10.69
CA SER A 67 -1.39 6.51 -10.18
C SER A 67 -1.19 6.06 -8.73
N ASP A 68 -2.29 5.88 -7.99
CA ASP A 68 -2.31 5.43 -6.60
C ASP A 68 -2.34 3.91 -6.45
N LEU A 69 -2.35 3.17 -7.56
CA LEU A 69 -2.13 1.74 -7.60
C LEU A 69 -0.69 1.48 -8.04
N LYS A 70 0.12 0.89 -7.17
CA LYS A 70 1.57 0.75 -7.36
C LYS A 70 2.06 -0.65 -6.99
N ALA A 71 3.28 -0.95 -7.41
CA ALA A 71 4.06 -2.09 -6.94
C ALA A 71 5.09 -1.60 -5.92
N SER A 72 5.20 -2.32 -4.81
CA SER A 72 6.06 -1.95 -3.68
C SER A 72 6.85 -3.15 -3.21
N ILE A 73 7.95 -2.89 -2.50
CA ILE A 73 8.62 -3.88 -1.65
C ILE A 73 8.28 -3.57 -0.19
N LEU A 74 7.71 -4.55 0.52
CA LEU A 74 7.32 -4.42 1.92
C LEU A 74 8.05 -5.43 2.79
N PHE A 75 8.66 -4.94 3.86
CA PHE A 75 9.26 -5.79 4.88
C PHE A 75 8.17 -6.38 5.77
N ASP A 76 8.11 -7.72 5.85
CA ASP A 76 7.33 -8.41 6.86
C ASP A 76 8.18 -8.67 8.11
N THR A 77 7.66 -8.27 9.26
CA THR A 77 8.35 -8.40 10.54
C THR A 77 8.35 -9.83 11.06
N GLN A 78 7.36 -10.65 10.72
CA GLN A 78 7.24 -12.01 11.23
C GLN A 78 8.24 -12.94 10.55
N THR A 79 8.26 -12.94 9.21
CA THR A 79 9.21 -13.74 8.43
C THR A 79 10.57 -13.07 8.28
N ARG A 80 10.69 -11.78 8.64
CA ARG A 80 11.90 -10.95 8.50
C ARG A 80 12.39 -10.87 7.04
N LYS A 81 11.46 -10.82 6.09
CA LYS A 81 11.75 -10.81 4.65
C LYS A 81 11.04 -9.67 3.94
N ASN A 82 11.61 -9.25 2.82
CA ASN A 82 10.98 -8.35 1.88
C ASN A 82 10.09 -9.14 0.92
N TYR A 83 8.89 -8.62 0.67
CA TYR A 83 7.96 -9.18 -0.32
C TYR A 83 7.57 -8.11 -1.34
N PRO A 84 7.45 -8.49 -2.61
CA PRO A 84 6.70 -7.67 -3.57
C PRO A 84 5.25 -7.57 -3.11
N ALA A 85 4.62 -6.43 -3.37
CA ALA A 85 3.25 -6.19 -2.99
C ALA A 85 2.54 -5.31 -4.03
N LEU A 86 1.28 -5.64 -4.31
CA LEU A 86 0.35 -4.71 -4.93
C LEU A 86 -0.17 -3.77 -3.83
N THR A 87 0.06 -2.47 -4.00
CA THR A 87 -0.34 -1.45 -3.03
C THR A 87 -1.34 -0.47 -3.62
N ALA A 88 -2.38 -0.16 -2.86
CA ALA A 88 -3.38 0.84 -3.18
C ALA A 88 -3.32 1.94 -2.13
N PHE A 89 -3.03 3.17 -2.54
CA PHE A 89 -2.93 4.31 -1.64
C PHE A 89 -4.25 5.07 -1.58
N ALA A 90 -4.56 5.56 -0.38
CA ALA A 90 -5.73 6.38 -0.12
C ALA A 90 -5.32 7.84 0.05
N ARG A 91 -6.07 8.73 -0.59
CA ARG A 91 -5.95 10.18 -0.43
C ARG A 91 -7.05 10.72 0.47
N ASN A 92 -6.76 11.77 1.23
CA ASN A 92 -7.78 12.56 1.91
C ASN A 92 -8.44 13.57 0.96
N SER A 93 -9.40 14.36 1.45
CA SER A 93 -10.11 15.37 0.65
C SER A 93 -9.23 16.51 0.11
N LYS A 94 -8.02 16.67 0.65
CA LYS A 94 -7.02 17.63 0.15
C LYS A 94 -6.11 17.02 -0.93
N GLY A 95 -6.31 15.74 -1.27
CA GLY A 95 -5.47 15.01 -2.21
C GLY A 95 -4.17 14.46 -1.61
N GLU A 96 -3.97 14.54 -0.30
CA GLU A 96 -2.75 14.05 0.36
C GLU A 96 -2.84 12.54 0.61
N ILE A 97 -1.73 11.81 0.41
CA ILE A 97 -1.65 10.38 0.72
C ILE A 97 -1.66 10.20 2.25
N THR A 98 -2.65 9.47 2.76
CA THR A 98 -2.84 9.25 4.21
C THR A 98 -3.00 7.79 4.62
N GLY A 99 -3.13 6.88 3.65
CA GLY A 99 -3.30 5.47 3.92
C GLY A 99 -2.83 4.58 2.77
N VAL A 100 -2.61 3.31 3.09
CA VAL A 100 -2.23 2.28 2.12
C VAL A 100 -2.84 0.95 2.51
N GLN A 101 -3.30 0.22 1.50
CA GLN A 101 -3.65 -1.18 1.59
C GLN A 101 -2.69 -1.99 0.73
N ALA A 102 -2.25 -3.15 1.23
CA ALA A 102 -1.26 -3.97 0.55
C ALA A 102 -1.69 -5.43 0.44
N VAL A 103 -1.39 -6.04 -0.71
CA VAL A 103 -1.45 -7.49 -0.91
C VAL A 103 -0.02 -7.96 -1.15
N TYR A 104 0.54 -8.68 -0.17
CA TYR A 104 1.85 -9.29 -0.25
C TYR A 104 1.82 -10.46 -1.24
N LEU A 105 2.85 -10.55 -2.08
CA LEU A 105 2.96 -11.50 -3.18
C LEU A 105 4.21 -12.37 -3.05
N ASN A 106 4.16 -13.58 -3.60
CA ASN A 106 5.35 -14.41 -3.81
C ASN A 106 5.97 -14.13 -5.19
N LEU A 107 7.14 -14.72 -5.46
CA LEU A 107 7.82 -14.57 -6.75
C LEU A 107 7.05 -15.17 -7.93
N ALA A 108 6.10 -16.07 -7.68
CA ALA A 108 5.27 -16.67 -8.71
C ALA A 108 4.12 -15.76 -9.17
N GLY A 109 3.87 -14.63 -8.49
CA GLY A 109 2.71 -13.76 -8.77
C GLY A 109 1.45 -14.18 -8.02
N ASP A 110 1.55 -14.99 -6.97
CA ASP A 110 0.41 -15.35 -6.12
C ASP A 110 0.47 -14.63 -4.78
N LYS A 111 -0.62 -14.69 -4.00
CA LYS A 111 -0.62 -14.15 -2.63
C LYS A 111 0.44 -14.87 -1.81
N ALA A 112 1.27 -14.11 -1.10
CA ALA A 112 2.24 -14.67 -0.17
C ALA A 112 1.52 -15.41 0.96
N ASN A 113 2.02 -16.59 1.32
CA ASN A 113 1.55 -17.34 2.48
C ASN A 113 2.24 -16.80 3.75
N ILE A 114 1.77 -15.65 4.23
CA ILE A 114 2.26 -15.00 5.47
C ILE A 114 1.08 -14.76 6.41
N SER A 115 1.33 -14.86 7.72
CA SER A 115 0.25 -14.77 8.74
C SER A 115 -0.19 -13.33 9.06
N THR A 116 0.23 -12.35 8.27
CA THR A 116 0.01 -10.94 8.59
C THR A 116 -1.47 -10.55 8.52
N SER A 117 -2.03 -10.25 9.69
CA SER A 117 -3.40 -9.78 9.88
C SER A 117 -3.59 -8.29 9.59
N ARG A 118 -2.52 -7.52 9.28
CA ARG A 118 -2.59 -6.09 8.98
C ARG A 118 -2.35 -5.82 7.50
N ARG A 119 -3.44 -5.73 6.74
CA ARG A 119 -3.45 -5.32 5.33
C ARG A 119 -3.57 -3.80 5.12
N SER A 120 -3.63 -3.01 6.19
CA SER A 120 -3.89 -1.56 6.14
C SER A 120 -2.99 -0.77 7.09
N SER A 121 -2.39 0.32 6.59
CA SER A 121 -1.67 1.31 7.39
C SER A 121 -2.21 2.71 7.09
N GLY A 122 -2.31 3.58 8.10
CA GLY A 122 -2.84 4.94 7.98
C GLY A 122 -4.34 5.06 8.31
N LYS A 123 -4.98 6.16 7.89
CA LYS A 123 -6.42 6.42 8.10
C LYS A 123 -7.16 6.25 6.79
N THR A 124 -7.95 5.17 6.67
CA THR A 124 -8.95 5.03 5.61
C THR A 124 -10.30 5.46 6.19
N SER A 125 -11.04 6.32 5.50
CA SER A 125 -12.37 6.77 5.92
C SER A 125 -13.44 5.68 5.81
N LYS A 126 -13.12 4.56 5.16
CA LYS A 126 -14.01 3.40 5.00
C LYS A 126 -13.30 2.12 5.45
N SER A 127 -13.98 1.32 6.27
CA SER A 127 -13.77 -0.12 6.36
C SER A 127 -14.36 -0.75 5.09
N PHE A 128 -13.65 -1.71 4.48
CA PHE A 128 -14.23 -2.55 3.40
C PHE A 128 -15.11 -3.69 3.94
N ILE A 129 -15.44 -3.65 5.23
CA ILE A 129 -16.31 -4.62 5.90
C ILE A 129 -17.45 -3.79 6.47
N THR A 130 -18.60 -3.82 5.80
CA THR A 130 -19.89 -3.75 6.46
C THR A 130 -20.17 -5.15 6.98
N GLN A 131 -20.33 -5.29 8.30
CA GLN A 131 -21.01 -6.46 8.83
C GLN A 131 -22.49 -6.22 8.57
N ASP A 132 -23.10 -7.10 7.77
CA ASP A 132 -24.56 -7.24 7.70
C ASP A 132 -25.10 -7.78 9.03
#